data_AF-A0A935J644-F1
#
_entry.id   AF-A0A935J644-F1
#
_cell.length_a   1.000
_cell.length_b   1.000
_cell.length_c   1.000
_cell.angle_alpha   90.00
_cell.angle_beta   90.00
_cell.angle_gamma   90.00
#
_symmetry.space_group_name_H-M   'P 1'
#
loop_
_entity.id
_entity.type
_entity.pdbx_description
1 polymer ?
#
loop_
_entity_poly.entity_id
_entity_poly.type
_entity_poly.pdbx_seq_one_letter_code
_entity_poly.pdbx_strand_id
1 'polypeptide(L)'
;MYSTAVCPFCARAEQLLYARGVSEIEKVRIDLDPARRAEMMEKTARRTVPQIYIGDTYVGGCDELFALDHAAKLLPLLSGEAV
;
A
#
# COMPACT_ATOMS: atom_id res chain seq x y z
N MET A 1 -2.84 2.23 3.11
CA MET A 1 -2.03 2.72 1.96
C MET A 1 -1.91 4.24 1.99
N TYR A 2 -0.68 4.76 2.00
CA TYR A 2 -0.47 6.20 1.81
C TYR A 2 -0.58 6.55 0.33
N SER A 3 -1.38 7.58 0.04
CA SER A 3 -1.71 8.04 -1.30
C SER A 3 -1.80 9.56 -1.36
N THR A 4 -1.72 10.12 -2.57
CA THR A 4 -1.93 11.56 -2.82
C THR A 4 -3.20 11.78 -3.63
N ALA A 5 -3.56 13.05 -3.86
CA ALA A 5 -4.79 13.42 -4.56
C ALA A 5 -4.95 12.81 -5.95
N VAL A 6 -3.86 12.78 -6.70
CA VAL A 6 -3.84 12.25 -8.05
C VAL A 6 -2.57 11.44 -8.18
N CYS A 7 -2.69 10.12 -8.04
CA CYS A 7 -1.58 9.21 -8.23
C CYS A 7 -2.03 7.97 -9.04
N PRO A 8 -1.56 7.82 -10.28
CA PRO A 8 -1.95 6.68 -11.12
C PRO A 8 -1.48 5.34 -10.54
N PHE A 9 -0.36 5.34 -9.81
CA PHE A 9 0.18 4.13 -9.16
C PHE A 9 -0.69 3.67 -7.99
N CYS A 10 -1.25 4.60 -7.21
CA CYS A 10 -2.18 4.25 -6.12
C CYS A 10 -3.43 3.55 -6.67
N ALA A 11 -3.97 4.06 -7.79
CA ALA A 11 -5.13 3.45 -8.44
C ALA A 11 -4.84 2.03 -8.96
N ARG A 12 -3.65 1.79 -9.54
CA ARG A 12 -3.24 0.45 -9.99
C ARG A 12 -3.10 -0.52 -8.81
N ALA A 13 -2.47 -0.10 -7.72
CA ALA A 13 -2.34 -0.90 -6.51
C ALA A 13 -3.70 -1.27 -5.91
N GLU A 14 -4.62 -0.29 -5.87
CA GLU A 14 -6.00 -0.50 -5.43
C GLU A 14 -6.75 -1.51 -6.30
N GLN A 15 -6.69 -1.38 -7.64
CA GLN A 15 -7.32 -2.35 -8.54
C GLN A 15 -6.76 -3.75 -8.36
N LEU A 16 -5.46 -3.89 -8.13
CA LEU A 16 -4.83 -5.18 -7.88
C LEU A 16 -5.37 -5.82 -6.60
N LEU A 17 -5.42 -5.05 -5.50
CA LEU A 17 -5.96 -5.50 -4.23
C LEU A 17 -7.44 -5.90 -4.34
N TYR A 18 -8.26 -5.09 -5.04
CA TYR A 18 -9.66 -5.44 -5.32
C TYR A 18 -9.79 -6.72 -6.15
N ALA A 19 -8.95 -6.90 -7.17
CA ALA A 19 -8.94 -8.12 -7.98
C ALA A 19 -8.55 -9.36 -7.18
N ARG A 20 -7.80 -9.20 -6.08
CA ARG A 20 -7.47 -10.28 -5.13
C ARG A 20 -8.53 -10.48 -4.04
N GLY A 21 -9.61 -9.69 -4.03
CA GLY A 21 -10.72 -9.84 -3.09
C GLY A 21 -10.65 -8.91 -1.87
N VAL A 22 -9.71 -7.97 -1.83
CA VAL A 22 -9.64 -6.96 -0.76
C VAL A 22 -10.71 -5.91 -1.01
N SER A 23 -11.73 -5.85 -0.16
CA SER A 23 -12.80 -4.85 -0.24
C SER A 23 -12.50 -3.57 0.52
N GLU A 24 -11.68 -3.66 1.58
CA GLU A 24 -11.37 -2.56 2.50
C GLU A 24 -9.91 -2.13 2.37
N ILE A 25 -9.70 -0.93 1.82
CA ILE A 25 -8.37 -0.34 1.66
C ILE A 25 -8.40 1.05 2.29
N GLU A 26 -7.71 1.19 3.43
CA GLU A 26 -7.58 2.49 4.06
C GLU A 26 -6.60 3.37 3.25
N LYS A 27 -7.08 4.49 2.72
CA LYS A 27 -6.29 5.45 1.95
C LYS A 27 -5.94 6.66 2.80
N VAL A 28 -4.69 6.73 3.24
CA VAL A 28 -4.16 7.88 3.99
C VAL A 28 -3.67 8.94 3.02
N ARG A 29 -4.34 10.09 3.00
CA ARG A 29 -4.04 11.20 2.08
C ARG A 29 -2.99 12.13 2.69
N ILE A 30 -1.73 11.91 2.34
CA ILE A 30 -0.61 12.72 2.86
C ILE A 30 -0.54 14.14 2.28
N ASP A 31 -1.27 14.38 1.19
CA ASP A 31 -1.31 15.65 0.46
C ASP A 31 -2.18 16.71 1.19
N LEU A 32 -3.25 16.24 1.83
CA LEU A 32 -4.17 17.08 2.59
C LEU A 32 -3.69 17.31 4.02
N ASP A 33 -2.85 16.41 4.53
CA ASP A 33 -2.54 16.34 5.95
C ASP A 33 -1.02 16.19 6.17
N PRO A 34 -0.29 17.27 6.49
CA PRO A 34 1.16 17.24 6.65
C PRO A 34 1.59 16.38 7.83
N ALA A 35 0.72 16.16 8.83
CA ALA A 35 0.98 15.22 9.92
C ALA A 35 1.06 13.77 9.40
N ARG A 36 0.17 13.37 8.49
CA ARG A 36 0.22 12.06 7.85
C ARG A 36 1.46 11.88 6.99
N ARG A 37 1.94 12.95 6.36
CA ARG A 37 3.22 12.94 5.63
C ARG A 37 4.40 12.69 6.56
N ALA A 38 4.41 13.30 7.75
CA ALA A 38 5.44 13.07 8.76
C ALA A 38 5.41 11.63 9.27
N GLU A 39 4.22 11.10 9.59
CA GLU A 39 4.02 9.70 10.01
C GLU A 39 4.51 8.71 8.93
N MET A 40 4.18 8.97 7.66
CA MET A 40 4.67 8.16 6.54
C MET A 40 6.20 8.17 6.45
N MET A 41 6.83 9.35 6.56
CA MET A 41 8.29 9.46 6.51
C MET A 41 8.95 8.73 7.69
N GLU A 42 8.36 8.78 8.87
CA GLU A 42 8.87 8.08 10.05
C GLU A 42 8.76 6.56 9.91
N LYS A 43 7.60 6.06 9.44
CA LYS A 43 7.35 4.62 9.32
C LYS A 43 8.10 3.97 8.16
N THR A 44 8.24 4.67 7.04
CA THR A 44 8.73 4.06 5.80
C THR A 44 10.15 4.50 5.41
N ALA A 45 10.65 5.57 6.04
CA ALA A 45 11.91 6.24 5.68
C ALA A 45 11.99 6.68 4.20
N ARG A 46 10.90 6.61 3.44
CA ARG A 46 10.82 6.94 2.02
C ARG A 46 9.82 8.08 1.81
N ARG A 47 10.09 8.90 0.79
CA ARG A 47 9.26 10.07 0.42
C ARG A 47 8.34 9.82 -0.78
N THR A 48 8.43 8.63 -1.37
CA THR A 48 7.72 8.26 -2.59
C THR A 48 6.40 7.58 -2.25
N VAL A 49 5.35 7.92 -2.99
CA VAL A 49 4.04 7.25 -2.95
C VAL A 49 3.84 6.40 -4.21
N PRO A 50 3.04 5.31 -4.17
CA PRO A 50 2.29 4.79 -3.02
C PRO A 50 3.19 4.10 -1.98
N GLN A 51 2.76 4.12 -0.72
CA GLN A 51 3.32 3.26 0.33
C GLN A 51 2.23 2.34 0.84
N ILE A 52 2.42 1.04 0.67
CA ILE A 52 1.41 0.03 0.94
C ILE A 52 1.82 -0.76 2.19
N TYR A 53 0.85 -0.90 3.08
CA TYR A 53 0.91 -1.69 4.29
C TYR A 53 -0.27 -2.66 4.26
N ILE A 54 0.00 -3.90 4.67
CA ILE A 54 -1.00 -4.95 4.84
C ILE A 54 -0.91 -5.39 6.30
N GLY A 55 -1.91 -5.03 7.10
CA GLY A 55 -1.82 -5.13 8.56
C GLY A 55 -0.58 -4.39 9.08
N ASP A 56 0.28 -5.11 9.80
CA ASP A 56 1.56 -4.62 10.31
C ASP A 56 2.73 -4.75 9.32
N THR A 57 2.52 -5.45 8.20
CA THR A 57 3.58 -5.72 7.22
C THR A 57 3.70 -4.56 6.24
N TYR A 58 4.88 -3.95 6.19
CA TYR A 58 5.24 -3.01 5.16
C TYR A 58 5.56 -3.74 3.86
N VAL A 59 4.72 -3.56 2.83
CA VAL A 59 4.94 -4.12 1.50
C VAL A 59 5.92 -3.25 0.72
N GLY A 60 5.76 -1.94 0.82
CA GLY A 60 6.57 -1.00 0.04
C GLY A 60 5.77 -0.27 -1.02
N GLY A 61 6.39 -0.08 -2.19
CA GLY A 61 5.82 0.64 -3.32
C GLY A 61 4.82 -0.14 -4.16
N CYS A 62 4.38 0.49 -5.26
CA CYS A 62 3.56 -0.17 -6.28
C CYS A 62 4.31 -1.37 -6.88
N ASP A 63 5.58 -1.20 -7.23
CA ASP A 63 6.40 -2.26 -7.81
C ASP A 63 6.56 -3.47 -6.87
N GLU A 64 6.83 -3.22 -5.58
CA GLU A 64 6.91 -4.28 -4.57
C GLU A 64 5.58 -5.03 -4.42
N LEU A 65 4.43 -4.33 -4.45
CA LEU A 65 3.11 -4.97 -4.43
C LEU A 65 2.91 -5.90 -5.65
N PHE A 66 3.22 -5.42 -6.85
CA PHE A 66 3.11 -6.21 -8.08
C PHE A 66 4.07 -7.41 -8.07
N ALA A 67 5.28 -7.25 -7.51
CA ALA A 67 6.23 -8.34 -7.37
C ALA A 67 5.72 -9.43 -6.41
N LEU A 68 5.11 -9.05 -5.27
CA LEU A 68 4.48 -9.99 -4.33
C LEU A 68 3.29 -10.72 -4.96
N ASP A 69 2.49 -9.99 -5.73
CA ASP A 69 1.35 -10.54 -6.46
C ASP A 69 1.78 -11.57 -7.50
N HIS A 70 2.79 -11.23 -8.30
CA HIS A 70 3.39 -12.13 -9.28
C HIS A 70 4.03 -13.35 -8.63
N ALA A 71 4.57 -13.21 -7.42
CA ALA A 71 5.09 -14.31 -6.62
C ALA A 71 4.00 -15.13 -5.91
N ALA A 72 2.71 -14.81 -6.10
CA ALA A 72 1.57 -15.40 -5.39
C ALA A 72 1.65 -15.31 -3.86
N LYS A 73 2.47 -14.40 -3.33
CA LYS A 73 2.66 -14.16 -1.88
C LYS A 73 1.71 -13.11 -1.32
N LEU A 74 1.07 -12.33 -2.20
CA LEU A 74 0.15 -11.28 -1.78
C LEU A 74 -1.12 -11.85 -1.13
N LEU A 75 -1.70 -12.91 -1.71
CA LEU A 75 -2.90 -13.58 -1.18
C LEU A 75 -2.73 -14.10 0.27
N PRO A 76 -1.68 -14.89 0.61
CA PRO A 76 -1.52 -15.34 1.99
C PRO A 76 -1.28 -14.18 2.97
N LEU A 77 -0.54 -13.13 2.57
CA LEU A 77 -0.39 -11.91 3.36
C LEU A 77 -1.71 -11.21 3.64
N LEU A 78 -2.62 -11.15 2.66
CA LEU A 78 -3.95 -10.56 2.80
C LEU A 78 -4.89 -11.42 3.66
N SER A 79 -4.76 -12.74 3.59
CA SER A 79 -5.54 -13.69 4.40
C SER A 79 -5.07 -13.78 5.85
N GLY A 80 -4.04 -13.02 6.25
CA GLY A 80 -3.48 -13.07 7.61
C GLY A 80 -2.59 -14.28 7.87
N GLU A 81 -2.23 -15.03 6.83
CA GLU A 81 -1.31 -16.16 6.90
C GLU A 81 0.11 -15.61 6.73
N ALA A 82 0.56 -14.88 7.76
CA ALA A 82 1.96 -14.50 7.89
C ALA A 82 2.78 -15.79 8.11
N VAL A 83 3.45 -16.25 7.05
CA VAL A 83 4.40 -17.37 7.09
C VAL A 83 5.71 -16.94 7.72
#